data_AF-A0A7J3ABM1-F1
#
_entry.id   AF-A0A7J3ABM1-F1
#
_cell.length_a   1.000
_cell.length_b   1.000
_cell.length_c   1.000
_cell.angle_alpha   90.00
_cell.angle_beta   90.00
_cell.angle_gamma   90.00
#
_symmetry.space_group_name_H-M   'P 1'
#
loop_
_entity.id
_entity.type
_entity.pdbx_description
1 polymer ?
#
loop_
_entity_poly.entity_id
_entity_poly.type
_entity_poly.pdbx_seq_one_letter_code
_entity_poly.pdbx_strand_id
1 'polypeptide(L)'
;MTHKRGRRSAKSIEIRSQWQAARKFVQDQAFFDRLKGESVCRSTSSDVADYLAEAFGQPLPEAIPNVEHGSVLTDSRGEGAFQLQITCPAIAD
;
A
#
# COMPACT_ATOMS: atom_id res chain seq x y z
N MET A 1 20.72 32.63 7.15
CA MET A 1 20.35 31.23 7.49
C MET A 1 19.51 30.67 6.36
N THR A 2 20.12 29.93 5.44
CA THR A 2 19.46 29.36 4.26
C THR A 2 18.84 28.01 4.63
N HIS A 3 17.52 27.95 4.69
CA HIS A 3 16.79 26.70 4.81
C HIS A 3 17.07 25.83 3.58
N LYS A 4 17.93 24.80 3.73
CA LYS A 4 18.05 23.72 2.75
C LYS A 4 16.71 23.01 2.69
N ARG A 5 15.87 23.34 1.69
CA ARG A 5 14.69 22.53 1.37
C ARG A 5 15.20 21.16 0.95
N GLY A 6 14.99 20.15 1.80
CA GLY A 6 15.36 18.76 1.54
C GLY A 6 14.85 18.34 0.17
N ARG A 7 15.79 18.09 -0.74
CA ARG A 7 15.51 17.68 -2.11
C ARG A 7 15.14 16.20 -2.04
N ARG A 8 13.87 15.89 -1.83
CA ARG A 8 13.40 14.49 -1.84
C ARG A 8 13.82 13.86 -3.17
N SER A 9 14.47 12.72 -3.12
CA SER A 9 14.88 11.97 -4.31
C SER A 9 13.64 11.64 -5.16
N ALA A 10 13.75 11.72 -6.49
CA ALA A 10 12.65 11.38 -7.41
C ALA A 10 12.11 9.96 -7.14
N LYS A 11 13.00 9.02 -6.79
CA LYS A 11 12.65 7.64 -6.40
C LYS A 11 11.71 7.60 -5.19
N SER A 12 11.94 8.46 -4.19
CA SER A 12 11.10 8.52 -2.99
C SER A 12 9.69 9.05 -3.25
N ILE A 13 9.53 9.90 -4.26
CA ILE A 13 8.22 10.41 -4.68
C ILE A 13 7.45 9.31 -5.40
N GLU A 14 8.11 8.62 -6.32
CA GLU A 14 7.53 7.52 -7.09
C GLU A 14 7.07 6.36 -6.20
N ILE A 15 7.88 5.94 -5.21
CA ILE A 15 7.48 4.91 -4.22
C ILE A 15 6.18 5.31 -3.50
N ARG A 16 6.05 6.57 -3.07
CA ARG A 16 4.82 7.02 -2.40
C ARG A 16 3.62 7.02 -3.32
N SER A 17 3.79 7.45 -4.57
CA SER A 17 2.71 7.46 -5.56
C SER A 17 2.22 6.04 -5.86
N GLN A 18 3.14 5.10 -6.08
CA GLN A 18 2.79 3.70 -6.30
C GLN A 18 2.15 3.08 -5.04
N TRP A 19 2.68 3.36 -3.84
CA TRP A 19 2.11 2.85 -2.59
C TRP A 19 0.67 3.36 -2.33
N GLN A 20 0.42 4.64 -2.61
CA GLN A 20 -0.93 5.21 -2.53
C GLN A 20 -1.89 4.56 -3.53
N ALA A 21 -1.42 4.32 -4.75
CA ALA A 21 -2.22 3.65 -5.78
C ALA A 21 -2.54 2.20 -5.41
N ALA A 22 -1.54 1.45 -4.92
CA ALA A 22 -1.71 0.08 -4.42
C ALA A 22 -2.72 0.01 -3.28
N ARG A 23 -2.60 0.91 -2.29
CA ARG A 23 -3.53 0.98 -1.17
C ARG A 23 -4.96 1.25 -1.63
N LYS A 24 -5.14 2.20 -2.55
CA LYS A 24 -6.45 2.50 -3.10
C LYS A 24 -7.05 1.30 -3.84
N PHE A 25 -6.27 0.65 -4.71
CA PHE A 25 -6.71 -0.53 -5.44
C PHE A 25 -7.24 -1.63 -4.51
N VAL A 26 -6.48 -1.97 -3.47
CA VAL A 26 -6.92 -3.00 -2.51
C VAL A 26 -8.14 -2.57 -1.70
N GLN A 27 -8.25 -1.28 -1.34
CA GLN A 27 -9.44 -0.76 -0.67
C GLN A 27 -10.68 -0.82 -1.57
N ASP A 28 -10.52 -0.53 -2.86
CA ASP A 28 -11.60 -0.59 -3.84
C ASP A 28 -12.05 -2.05 -4.10
N GLN A 29 -11.14 -3.02 -3.95
CA GLN A 29 -11.41 -4.45 -4.05
C GLN A 29 -11.82 -5.10 -2.71
N ALA A 30 -11.81 -4.35 -1.61
CA ALA A 30 -12.18 -4.85 -0.30
C ALA A 30 -13.64 -5.31 -0.28
N PHE A 31 -13.93 -6.34 0.51
CA PHE A 31 -15.31 -6.73 0.78
C PHE A 31 -15.54 -7.00 2.26
N PHE A 32 -16.78 -6.81 2.68
CA PHE A 32 -17.18 -7.09 4.06
C PHE A 32 -17.55 -8.57 4.21
N ASP A 33 -16.77 -9.30 5.01
CA ASP A 33 -17.09 -10.67 5.41
C ASP A 33 -18.08 -10.63 6.58
N ARG A 34 -19.33 -11.02 6.30
CA ARG A 34 -20.42 -11.02 7.28
C ARG A 34 -20.24 -12.05 8.40
N LEU A 35 -19.48 -13.12 8.17
CA LEU A 35 -19.24 -14.16 9.18
C LEU A 35 -18.22 -13.67 10.21
N LYS A 36 -17.21 -12.92 9.76
CA LYS A 36 -16.18 -12.34 10.62
C LYS A 36 -16.55 -10.97 11.18
N GLY A 37 -17.45 -10.25 10.51
CA GLY A 37 -17.78 -8.87 10.85
C GLY A 37 -16.66 -7.88 10.48
N GLU A 38 -15.85 -8.21 9.48
CA GLU A 38 -14.61 -7.48 9.15
C GLU A 38 -14.49 -7.23 7.64
N SER A 39 -13.77 -6.16 7.28
CA SER A 39 -13.39 -5.89 5.89
C SER A 39 -12.12 -6.66 5.53
N VAL A 40 -12.21 -7.50 4.51
CA VAL A 40 -11.14 -8.40 4.09
C VAL A 40 -10.72 -8.13 2.63
N CYS A 41 -9.47 -8.48 2.34
CA CYS A 41 -8.85 -8.33 1.03
C CYS A 41 -9.39 -9.36 0.04
N ARG A 42 -9.70 -8.94 -1.19
CA ARG A 42 -9.90 -9.87 -2.33
C ARG A 42 -8.69 -10.01 -3.24
N SER A 43 -7.67 -9.18 -3.04
CA SER A 43 -6.50 -9.15 -3.89
C SER A 43 -5.32 -9.82 -3.19
N THR A 44 -4.44 -10.37 -4.00
CA THR A 44 -3.12 -10.84 -3.59
C THR A 44 -2.06 -9.80 -3.92
N SER A 45 -0.88 -9.92 -3.33
CA SER A 45 0.29 -9.10 -3.69
C SER A 45 0.59 -9.13 -5.20
N SER A 46 0.33 -10.25 -5.87
CA SER A 46 0.49 -10.39 -7.33
C SER A 46 -0.50 -9.50 -8.09
N ASP A 47 -1.79 -9.51 -7.71
CA ASP A 47 -2.79 -8.66 -8.36
C ASP A 47 -2.46 -7.17 -8.20
N VAL A 48 -1.88 -6.79 -7.06
CA VAL A 48 -1.42 -5.42 -6.82
C VAL A 48 -0.21 -5.08 -7.68
N ALA A 49 0.73 -6.01 -7.83
CA ALA A 49 1.90 -5.84 -8.69
C ALA A 49 1.50 -5.64 -10.16
N ASP A 50 0.53 -6.43 -10.64
CA ASP A 50 -0.02 -6.32 -12.00
C ASP A 50 -0.70 -4.98 -12.21
N TYR A 51 -1.55 -4.54 -11.27
CA TYR A 51 -2.17 -3.22 -11.31
C TYR A 51 -1.13 -2.07 -11.35
N LEU A 52 -0.08 -2.17 -10.55
CA LEU A 52 1.00 -1.16 -10.55
C LEU A 52 1.81 -1.20 -11.85
N ALA A 53 2.05 -2.38 -12.43
CA ALA A 53 2.71 -2.51 -13.72
C ALA A 53 1.88 -1.87 -14.84
N GLU A 54 0.56 -2.04 -14.83
CA GLU A 54 -0.33 -1.38 -15.80
C GLU A 54 -0.36 0.15 -15.62
N ALA A 55 -0.39 0.63 -14.38
CA ALA A 55 -0.51 2.06 -14.10
C ALA A 55 0.82 2.85 -14.22
N PHE A 56 1.96 2.22 -13.93
CA PHE A 56 3.27 2.89 -13.84
C PHE A 56 4.36 2.25 -14.73
N GLY A 57 4.08 1.15 -15.42
CA GLY A 57 5.03 0.42 -16.26
C GLY A 57 5.93 -0.53 -15.48
N GLN A 58 6.71 -0.01 -14.52
CA GLN A 58 7.57 -0.84 -13.66
C GLN A 58 7.15 -0.70 -12.19
N PRO A 59 6.57 -1.76 -11.58
CA PRO A 59 6.21 -1.72 -10.18
C PRO A 59 7.46 -1.78 -9.30
N LEU A 60 7.51 -0.90 -8.31
CA LEU A 60 8.57 -0.87 -7.30
C LEU A 60 8.21 -1.87 -6.19
N PRO A 61 9.08 -2.84 -5.86
CA PRO A 61 8.81 -3.82 -4.81
C PRO A 61 8.45 -3.19 -3.46
N GLU A 62 9.04 -2.03 -3.16
CA GLU A 62 8.78 -1.28 -1.93
C GLU A 62 7.35 -0.69 -1.85
N ALA A 63 6.64 -0.62 -2.98
CA ALA A 63 5.27 -0.11 -3.05
C ALA A 63 4.21 -1.22 -3.04
N ILE A 64 4.60 -2.50 -3.19
CA ILE A 64 3.69 -3.64 -3.21
C ILE A 64 3.44 -4.08 -1.76
N PRO A 65 2.21 -3.90 -1.23
CA PRO A 65 1.89 -4.37 0.10
C PRO A 65 1.86 -5.90 0.14
N ASN A 66 2.28 -6.48 1.27
CA ASN A 66 2.17 -7.93 1.46
C ASN A 66 0.75 -8.27 1.90
N VAL A 67 -0.10 -8.63 0.94
CA VAL A 67 -1.52 -8.95 1.17
C VAL A 67 -1.87 -10.29 0.55
N GLU A 68 -2.69 -11.05 1.28
CA GLU A 68 -3.26 -12.31 0.80
C GLU A 68 -4.78 -12.23 0.79
N HIS A 69 -5.40 -13.05 -0.06
CA HIS A 69 -6.85 -13.16 -0.11
C HIS A 69 -7.43 -13.53 1.27
N GLY A 70 -8.45 -12.80 1.72
CA GLY A 70 -9.07 -12.98 3.03
C GLY A 70 -8.32 -12.35 4.20
N SER A 71 -7.18 -11.68 3.95
CA SER A 71 -6.47 -10.89 4.97
C SER A 71 -7.34 -9.72 5.46
N VAL A 72 -7.39 -9.51 6.77
CA VAL A 72 -8.15 -8.40 7.37
C VAL A 72 -7.46 -7.08 7.05
N LEU A 73 -8.16 -6.18 6.35
CA LEU A 73 -7.61 -4.89 5.93
C LEU A 73 -7.64 -3.86 7.06
N THR A 74 -8.64 -3.96 7.93
CA THR A 74 -8.81 -3.15 9.13
C THR A 74 -9.64 -3.96 10.11
N ASP A 75 -9.07 -4.33 11.25
CA ASP A 75 -9.85 -4.96 12.32
C ASP A 75 -10.65 -3.91 13.12
N SER A 76 -11.50 -4.38 14.03
CA SER A 76 -12.30 -3.52 14.92
C SER A 76 -11.48 -2.61 15.86
N ARG A 77 -10.16 -2.82 15.96
CA ARG A 77 -9.21 -2.05 16.77
C ARG A 77 -8.39 -1.07 15.91
N GLY A 78 -8.57 -1.08 14.59
CA GLY A 78 -7.78 -0.28 13.66
C GLY A 78 -6.43 -0.91 13.28
N GLU A 79 -6.22 -2.19 13.58
CA GLU A 79 -5.03 -2.97 13.24
C GLU A 79 -5.36 -3.86 12.03
N GLY A 80 -4.74 -3.62 10.88
CA GLY A 80 -4.99 -4.44 9.69
C GLY A 80 -3.79 -4.45 8.77
N ALA A 81 -3.88 -5.18 7.66
CA ALA A 81 -2.79 -5.30 6.69
C ALA A 81 -2.25 -3.94 6.20
N PHE A 82 -3.08 -2.90 6.22
CA PHE A 82 -2.66 -1.52 5.91
C PHE A 82 -1.97 -0.77 7.04
N GLN A 83 -2.09 -1.21 8.29
CA GLN A 83 -1.50 -0.56 9.47
C GLN A 83 -0.09 -1.11 9.76
N LEU A 84 0.10 -2.43 9.62
CA LEU A 84 1.39 -3.09 9.90
C LEU A 84 2.49 -2.78 8.87
N GLN A 85 2.12 -2.25 7.69
CA GLN A 85 3.06 -1.79 6.67
C GLN A 85 3.07 -0.27 6.49
N ILE A 86 2.60 0.51 7.49
CA ILE A 86 2.89 1.95 7.60
C ILE A 86 4.29 2.15 8.17
N THR A 87 5.26 1.48 7.56
CA THR A 87 6.49 2.15 7.23
C THR A 87 6.50 2.19 5.71
N CYS A 88 6.01 3.29 5.13
CA CYS A 88 6.81 3.90 4.06
C CYS A 88 8.25 3.70 4.52
N PRO A 89 9.15 3.02 3.77
CA PRO A 89 10.52 2.84 4.22
C PRO A 89 10.93 4.23 4.70
N ALA A 90 11.28 4.33 5.98
CA ALA A 90 11.75 5.59 6.52
C ALA A 90 12.90 5.93 5.59
N ILE A 91 12.67 6.86 4.67
CA ILE A 91 13.70 7.34 3.78
C ILE A 91 14.62 8.01 4.77
N ALA A 92 15.67 7.29 5.17
CA ALA A 92 16.74 7.85 5.96
C ALA A 92 17.23 9.05 5.14
N ASP A 93 16.97 10.24 5.68
CA ASP A 93 17.34 11.53 5.08
C ASP A 93 18.86 11.61 4.93
#